data_AF-A0A349W0J2-F1
#
_entry.id   AF-A0A349W0J2-F1
#
_cell.length_a   1.000
_cell.length_b   1.000
_cell.length_c   1.000
_cell.angle_alpha   90.00
_cell.angle_beta   90.00
_cell.angle_gamma   90.00
#
_symmetry.space_group_name_H-M   'P 1'
#
loop_
_entity.id
_entity.type
_entity.pdbx_description
1 polymer ?
#
loop_
_entity_poly.entity_id
_entity_poly.type
_entity_poly.pdbx_seq_one_letter_code
_entity_poly.pdbx_strand_id
1 'polypeptide(L)'
;MKTPGKLMDIYFNSVGKNGVLLLNLPPSTEGLIHSVDSVHLKQWNDWRTTLFAHNILKEAKLQKGNLVQKQWRKYRYWTVDNENPGMVSFEYTLSQESTFNVLSLQELIALGQRVERFNLEIWRDGVWKEVLAGTT
;
A
#
# COMPACT_ATOMS: atom_id res chain seq x y z
N MET A 1 -4.71 -25.92 -7.82
CA MET A 1 -4.61 -24.97 -6.70
C MET A 1 -3.62 -23.84 -7.02
N LYS A 2 -3.89 -22.58 -6.62
CA LYS A 2 -2.92 -21.47 -6.75
C LYS A 2 -1.88 -21.52 -5.62
N THR A 3 -0.62 -21.23 -5.91
CA THR A 3 0.46 -21.15 -4.91
C THR A 3 0.35 -19.86 -4.09
N PRO A 4 0.99 -19.77 -2.90
CA PRO A 4 1.03 -18.52 -2.12
C PRO A 4 1.58 -17.33 -2.93
N GLY A 5 2.61 -17.56 -3.75
CA GLY A 5 3.17 -16.55 -4.64
C GLY A 5 2.15 -16.04 -5.67
N LYS A 6 1.36 -16.94 -6.27
CA LYS A 6 0.32 -16.52 -7.21
C LYS A 6 -0.82 -15.77 -6.51
N LEU A 7 -1.16 -16.12 -5.27
CA LEU A 7 -2.12 -15.38 -4.46
C LEU A 7 -1.60 -13.97 -4.11
N MET A 8 -0.30 -13.83 -3.85
CA MET A 8 0.32 -12.53 -3.60
C MET A 8 0.32 -11.64 -4.86
N ASP A 9 0.64 -12.21 -6.02
CA ASP A 9 0.55 -11.53 -7.32
C ASP A 9 -0.88 -11.02 -7.59
N ILE A 10 -1.90 -11.87 -7.38
CA ILE A 10 -3.31 -11.47 -7.51
C ILE A 10 -3.66 -10.37 -6.50
N TYR A 11 -3.18 -10.47 -5.25
CA TYR A 11 -3.43 -9.47 -4.21
C TYR A 11 -2.91 -8.08 -4.61
N PHE A 12 -1.66 -7.99 -5.09
CA PHE A 12 -1.10 -6.71 -5.56
C PHE A 12 -1.77 -6.20 -6.83
N ASN A 13 -2.30 -7.08 -7.69
CA ASN A 13 -3.03 -6.70 -8.89
C ASN A 13 -4.55 -6.51 -8.67
N SER A 14 -5.05 -6.65 -7.44
CA SER A 14 -6.45 -6.37 -7.06
C SER A 14 -6.50 -5.38 -5.91
N VAL A 15 -6.36 -5.84 -4.66
CA VAL A 15 -6.35 -5.00 -3.45
C VAL A 15 -5.28 -3.91 -3.53
N GLY A 16 -4.10 -4.25 -4.05
CA GLY A 16 -3.01 -3.28 -4.27
C GLY A 16 -3.31 -2.20 -5.33
N LYS A 17 -4.40 -2.33 -6.09
CA LYS A 17 -4.83 -1.40 -7.14
C LYS A 17 -6.29 -0.97 -6.96
N ASN A 18 -6.69 -0.72 -5.71
CA ASN A 18 -8.03 -0.23 -5.36
C ASN A 18 -9.19 -1.17 -5.75
N GLY A 19 -8.91 -2.48 -5.93
CA GLY A 19 -9.91 -3.50 -6.24
C GLY A 19 -10.28 -4.38 -5.03
N VAL A 20 -11.40 -5.08 -5.11
CA VAL A 20 -11.78 -6.10 -4.12
C VAL A 20 -11.31 -7.48 -4.61
N LEU A 21 -10.59 -8.21 -3.76
CA LEU A 21 -10.26 -9.61 -4.02
C LEU A 21 -11.35 -10.52 -3.46
N LEU A 22 -12.23 -11.01 -4.33
CA LEU A 22 -13.19 -12.07 -4.02
C LEU A 22 -12.63 -13.42 -4.47
N LEU A 23 -12.10 -14.19 -3.52
CA LEU A 23 -11.47 -15.49 -3.79
C LEU A 23 -12.46 -16.64 -3.57
N ASN A 24 -12.78 -17.39 -4.62
CA ASN A 24 -13.59 -18.60 -4.53
C ASN A 24 -12.79 -19.79 -3.96
N LEU A 25 -13.38 -20.53 -3.02
CA LEU A 25 -12.84 -21.76 -2.43
C LEU A 25 -13.89 -22.86 -2.48
N PRO A 26 -13.88 -23.72 -3.51
CA PRO A 26 -14.85 -24.79 -3.64
C PRO A 26 -14.57 -25.89 -2.59
N PRO A 27 -15.60 -26.38 -1.88
CA PRO A 27 -15.45 -27.58 -1.05
C PRO A 27 -15.28 -28.83 -1.93
N SER A 28 -14.65 -29.86 -1.37
CA SER A 28 -14.55 -31.19 -1.97
C SER A 28 -15.89 -31.95 -1.90
N THR A 29 -15.93 -33.15 -2.47
CA THR A 29 -17.07 -34.07 -2.38
C THR A 29 -17.44 -34.46 -0.96
N GLU A 30 -16.49 -34.36 -0.03
CA GLU A 30 -16.67 -34.58 1.40
C GLU A 30 -17.14 -33.32 2.14
N GLY A 31 -17.36 -32.21 1.44
CA GLY A 31 -17.78 -30.93 2.02
C GLY A 31 -16.66 -30.16 2.72
N LEU A 32 -15.40 -30.53 2.51
CA LEU A 32 -14.24 -29.92 3.18
C LEU A 32 -13.41 -29.06 2.22
N ILE A 33 -12.72 -28.06 2.75
CA ILE A 33 -11.68 -27.36 1.99
C ILE A 33 -10.50 -28.31 1.82
N HIS A 34 -9.99 -28.43 0.60
CA HIS A 34 -8.85 -29.29 0.32
C HIS A 34 -7.64 -28.91 1.20
N SER A 35 -6.91 -29.89 1.72
CA SER A 35 -5.82 -29.66 2.68
C SER A 35 -4.74 -28.75 2.12
N VAL A 36 -4.37 -28.95 0.86
CA VAL A 36 -3.41 -28.08 0.15
C VAL A 36 -3.96 -26.65 0.08
N ASP A 37 -5.27 -26.48 -0.16
CA ASP A 37 -5.97 -25.18 -0.19
C ASP A 37 -5.79 -24.42 1.13
N SER A 38 -6.08 -25.10 2.23
CA SER A 38 -5.88 -24.55 3.58
C SER A 38 -4.42 -24.14 3.83
N VAL A 39 -3.45 -24.99 3.46
CA VAL A 39 -2.02 -24.74 3.71
C VAL A 39 -1.52 -23.50 2.95
N HIS A 40 -1.78 -23.38 1.64
CA HIS A 40 -1.27 -22.19 0.94
C HIS A 40 -2.02 -20.91 1.35
N LEU A 41 -3.30 -20.99 1.72
CA LEU A 41 -4.01 -19.82 2.25
C LEU A 41 -3.38 -19.34 3.56
N LYS A 42 -3.01 -20.27 4.45
CA LYS A 42 -2.30 -19.94 5.68
C LYS A 42 -0.94 -19.32 5.40
N GLN A 43 -0.15 -19.92 4.52
CA GLN A 43 1.16 -19.38 4.13
C GLN A 43 1.04 -17.99 3.48
N TRP A 44 0.08 -17.80 2.58
CA TRP A 44 -0.18 -16.50 1.96
C TRP A 44 -0.60 -15.45 2.99
N ASN A 45 -1.43 -15.82 3.98
CA ASN A 45 -1.76 -14.93 5.08
C ASN A 45 -0.50 -14.52 5.86
N ASP A 46 0.35 -15.48 6.21
CA ASP A 46 1.57 -15.23 6.97
C ASP A 46 2.50 -14.28 6.20
N TRP A 47 2.66 -14.49 4.90
CA TRP A 47 3.43 -13.58 4.04
C TRP A 47 2.87 -12.16 4.04
N ARG A 48 1.55 -11.99 3.89
CA ARG A 48 0.91 -10.66 3.92
C ARG A 48 1.08 -9.99 5.28
N THR A 49 0.81 -10.72 6.37
CA THR A 49 0.92 -10.18 7.73
C THR A 49 2.35 -9.75 8.03
N THR A 50 3.35 -10.58 7.67
CA THR A 50 4.77 -10.23 7.85
C THR A 50 5.17 -9.02 7.00
N LEU A 51 4.77 -8.98 5.74
CA LEU A 51 5.11 -7.87 4.83
C LEU A 51 4.65 -6.51 5.37
N PHE A 52 3.44 -6.44 5.92
CA PHE A 52 2.85 -5.18 6.42
C PHE A 52 3.05 -4.98 7.94
N ALA A 53 3.80 -5.86 8.63
CA ALA A 53 3.99 -5.77 10.08
C ALA A 53 4.82 -4.55 10.50
N HIS A 54 5.78 -4.14 9.68
CA HIS A 54 6.68 -3.03 9.98
C HIS A 54 6.54 -1.92 8.94
N ASN A 55 6.03 -0.77 9.36
CA ASN A 55 5.96 0.43 8.54
C ASN A 55 7.16 1.33 8.82
N ILE A 56 8.12 1.35 7.91
CA ILE A 56 9.36 2.14 7.99
C ILE A 56 9.05 3.64 8.16
N LEU A 57 7.98 4.15 7.54
CA LEU A 57 7.60 5.56 7.64
C LEU A 57 7.05 5.96 9.01
N LYS A 58 6.72 5.01 9.89
CA LYS A 58 6.26 5.30 11.26
C LYS A 58 7.36 5.93 12.12
N GLU A 59 8.61 5.57 11.85
CA GLU A 59 9.80 6.08 12.54
C GLU A 59 10.48 7.22 11.77
N ALA A 60 10.04 7.46 10.52
CA ALA A 60 10.58 8.51 9.68
C ALA A 60 10.05 9.89 10.06
N LYS A 61 10.86 10.92 9.80
CA LYS A 61 10.47 12.32 9.99
C LYS A 61 9.87 12.86 8.69
N LEU A 62 8.59 13.22 8.71
CA LEU A 62 7.94 13.95 7.62
C LEU A 62 8.35 15.42 7.62
N GLN A 63 8.87 15.92 6.50
CA GLN A 63 9.04 17.33 6.24
C GLN A 63 7.68 17.91 5.87
N LYS A 64 7.06 18.63 6.81
CA LYS A 64 5.65 19.03 6.68
C LYS A 64 5.42 20.04 5.56
N GLY A 65 6.32 20.98 5.30
CA GLY A 65 6.08 22.03 4.29
C GLY A 65 4.72 22.70 4.48
N ASN A 66 3.88 22.67 3.43
CA ASN A 66 2.50 23.15 3.41
C ASN A 66 1.44 22.08 3.74
N LEU A 67 1.87 20.86 4.10
CA LEU A 67 0.98 19.77 4.48
C LEU A 67 0.30 20.06 5.81
N VAL A 68 -1.02 19.94 5.81
CA VAL A 68 -1.87 20.03 6.99
C VAL A 68 -2.58 18.69 7.21
N GLN A 69 -2.82 18.36 8.47
CA GLN A 69 -3.57 17.15 8.82
C GLN A 69 -5.00 17.53 9.19
N LYS A 70 -5.98 17.03 8.44
CA LYS A 70 -7.41 17.22 8.72
C LYS A 70 -8.03 15.91 9.20
N GLN A 71 -9.23 15.99 9.74
CA GLN A 71 -9.98 14.85 10.24
C GLN A 71 -11.35 14.77 9.56
N TRP A 72 -11.74 13.56 9.17
CA TRP A 72 -13.09 13.23 8.71
C TRP A 72 -13.59 12.02 9.51
N ARG A 73 -14.62 12.25 10.33
CA ARG A 73 -15.09 11.28 11.33
C ARG A 73 -13.93 10.81 12.22
N LYS A 74 -13.59 9.51 12.18
CA LYS A 74 -12.48 8.91 12.94
C LYS A 74 -11.15 8.84 12.16
N TYR A 75 -11.15 9.24 10.88
CA TYR A 75 -9.98 9.12 10.01
C TYR A 75 -9.23 10.45 9.94
N ARG A 76 -7.92 10.40 10.11
CA ARG A 76 -7.02 11.55 9.91
C ARG A 76 -6.33 11.37 8.55
N TYR A 77 -6.22 12.45 7.81
CA TYR A 77 -5.59 12.45 6.49
C TYR A 77 -4.77 13.72 6.30
N TRP A 78 -3.74 13.60 5.48
CA TRP A 78 -2.92 14.73 5.06
C TRP A 78 -3.52 15.39 3.83
N THR A 79 -3.41 16.70 3.76
CA THR A 79 -3.85 17.52 2.63
C THR A 79 -3.08 18.84 2.65
N VAL A 80 -3.46 19.78 1.79
CA VAL A 80 -2.99 21.16 1.78
C VAL A 80 -4.19 22.10 1.84
N ASP A 81 -3.98 23.36 2.24
CA ASP A 81 -5.08 24.34 2.35
C ASP A 81 -5.51 24.98 1.01
N ASN A 82 -4.95 24.49 -0.10
CA ASN A 82 -5.37 24.84 -1.45
C ASN A 82 -6.32 23.77 -2.00
N GLU A 83 -7.48 24.17 -2.54
CA GLU A 83 -8.46 23.26 -3.13
C GLU A 83 -7.94 22.56 -4.41
N ASN A 84 -7.05 23.22 -5.16
CA ASN A 84 -6.46 22.69 -6.40
C ASN A 84 -4.93 22.83 -6.37
N PRO A 85 -4.23 21.99 -5.59
CA PRO A 85 -2.80 22.16 -5.36
C PRO A 85 -1.92 21.70 -6.53
N GLY A 86 -2.48 21.01 -7.53
CA GLY A 86 -1.70 20.38 -8.58
C GLY A 86 -0.86 19.25 -8.00
N MET A 87 0.43 19.51 -7.76
CA MET A 87 1.37 18.54 -7.20
C MET A 87 1.55 18.75 -5.69
N VAL A 88 1.50 17.67 -4.93
CA VAL A 88 1.76 17.66 -3.48
C VAL A 88 2.82 16.61 -3.19
N SER A 89 3.89 16.99 -2.50
CA SER A 89 5.01 16.12 -2.17
C SER A 89 5.02 15.76 -0.69
N PHE A 90 5.32 14.50 -0.40
CA PHE A 90 5.55 14.00 0.96
C PHE A 90 7.01 13.57 1.07
N GLU A 91 7.83 14.37 1.73
CA GLU A 91 9.25 14.06 1.90
C GLU A 91 9.50 13.50 3.30
N TYR A 92 10.03 12.27 3.36
CA TYR A 92 10.38 11.60 4.59
C TYR A 92 11.89 11.43 4.72
N THR A 93 12.44 11.82 5.87
CA THR A 93 13.81 11.47 6.27
C THR A 93 13.76 10.21 7.13
N LEU A 94 14.37 9.13 6.63
CA LEU A 94 14.52 7.89 7.41
C LEU A 94 15.61 8.07 8.47
N SER A 95 15.45 7.43 9.62
CA SER A 95 16.43 7.46 10.71
C SER A 95 17.72 6.70 10.38
N GLN A 96 17.62 5.72 9.47
CA GLN A 96 18.72 4.89 9.01
C GLN A 96 18.46 4.45 7.56
N GLU A 97 19.53 4.02 6.87
CA GLU A 97 19.40 3.38 5.57
C GLU A 97 18.52 2.13 5.70
N SER A 98 17.49 2.04 4.85
CA SER A 98 16.48 1.00 4.94
C SER A 98 16.15 0.45 3.57
N THR A 99 16.01 -0.87 3.45
CA THR A 99 15.57 -1.54 2.24
C THR A 99 14.06 -1.74 2.28
N PHE A 100 13.37 -1.43 1.19
CA PHE A 100 11.95 -1.67 1.04
C PHE A 100 11.63 -1.99 -0.42
N ASN A 101 10.49 -2.63 -0.65
CA ASN A 101 10.02 -3.01 -1.98
C ASN A 101 8.51 -2.77 -2.17
N VAL A 102 7.84 -2.17 -1.19
CA VAL A 102 6.40 -1.86 -1.24
C VAL A 102 6.18 -0.43 -0.77
N LEU A 103 5.50 0.35 -1.60
CA LEU A 103 4.89 1.62 -1.25
C LEU A 103 3.38 1.40 -1.12
N SER A 104 2.78 1.81 0.00
CA SER A 104 1.33 1.75 0.24
C SER A 104 0.79 3.17 0.38
N LEU A 105 -0.04 3.59 -0.58
CA LEU A 105 -0.71 4.89 -0.60
C LEU A 105 -2.22 4.67 -0.45
N GLN A 106 -2.88 5.55 0.30
CA GLN A 106 -4.32 5.46 0.55
C GLN A 106 -4.93 6.86 0.54
N GLU A 107 -5.88 7.09 -0.37
CA GLU A 107 -6.74 8.26 -0.35
C GLU A 107 -7.91 8.08 0.62
N LEU A 108 -8.38 9.18 1.20
CA LEU A 108 -9.65 9.19 1.91
C LEU A 108 -10.81 9.24 0.89
N ILE A 109 -11.07 8.11 0.23
CA ILE A 109 -12.06 7.99 -0.87
C ILE A 109 -13.49 8.37 -0.49
N ALA A 110 -13.82 8.45 0.81
CA ALA A 110 -15.08 9.00 1.29
C ALA A 110 -15.29 10.48 0.92
N LEU A 111 -14.22 11.20 0.56
CA LEU A 111 -14.25 12.58 0.05
C LEU A 111 -14.06 12.67 -1.48
N GLY A 112 -14.13 11.52 -2.16
CA GLY A 112 -13.83 11.37 -3.58
C GLY A 112 -12.38 10.94 -3.82
N GLN A 113 -12.16 10.27 -4.96
CA GLN A 113 -10.84 9.95 -5.50
C GLN A 113 -10.38 11.12 -6.37
N ARG A 114 -9.15 11.61 -6.17
CA ARG A 114 -8.65 12.83 -6.84
C ARG A 114 -7.24 12.71 -7.39
N VAL A 115 -6.41 11.84 -6.81
CA VAL A 115 -5.08 11.61 -7.36
C VAL A 115 -5.23 10.92 -8.72
N GLU A 116 -4.56 11.45 -9.74
CA GLU A 116 -4.51 10.83 -11.08
C GLU A 116 -3.14 10.23 -11.38
N ARG A 117 -2.08 10.78 -10.75
CA ARG A 117 -0.69 10.38 -10.94
C ARG A 117 0.10 10.54 -9.64
N PHE A 118 1.06 9.65 -9.44
CA PHE A 118 2.06 9.77 -8.39
C PHE A 118 3.40 9.21 -8.86
N ASN A 119 4.47 9.64 -8.23
CA ASN A 119 5.78 9.02 -8.35
C ASN A 119 6.43 8.87 -6.96
N LEU A 120 7.40 7.97 -6.89
CA LEU A 120 8.28 7.80 -5.73
C LEU A 120 9.70 8.09 -6.17
N GLU A 121 10.34 8.97 -5.44
CA GLU A 121 11.76 9.28 -5.58
C GLU A 121 12.50 8.87 -4.31
N ILE A 122 13.76 8.48 -4.47
CA ILE A 122 14.68 8.24 -3.35
C ILE A 122 15.90 9.14 -3.49
N TRP A 123 16.37 9.67 -2.37
CA TRP A 123 17.62 10.43 -2.32
C TRP A 123 18.81 9.48 -2.24
N ARG A 124 19.65 9.47 -3.27
CA ARG A 124 20.87 8.64 -3.31
C ARG A 124 21.96 9.36 -4.09
N ASP A 125 23.19 9.34 -3.58
CA ASP A 125 24.37 9.97 -4.21
C ASP A 125 24.22 11.48 -4.42
N GLY A 126 23.51 12.18 -3.51
CA GLY A 126 23.32 13.62 -3.58
C GLY A 126 22.28 14.10 -4.60
N VAL A 127 21.48 13.18 -5.16
CA VAL A 127 20.41 13.49 -6.11
C VAL A 127 19.14 12.68 -5.83
N TRP A 128 17.99 13.25 -6.15
CA TRP A 128 16.72 12.52 -6.20
C TRP A 128 16.68 11.64 -7.45
N LYS A 129 16.29 10.38 -7.27
CA LYS A 129 16.12 9.40 -8.35
C LYS A 129 14.72 8.83 -8.29
N GLU A 130 13.94 8.98 -9.36
CA GLU A 130 12.65 8.31 -9.49
C GLU A 130 12.85 6.79 -9.58
N VAL A 131 12.07 6.05 -8.80
CA VAL A 131 12.10 4.57 -8.75
C VAL A 131 10.76 3.93 -9.09
N LEU A 132 9.68 4.70 -9.08
CA LEU A 132 8.33 4.24 -9.42
C LEU A 132 7.50 5.44 -9.87
N ALA A 133 6.67 5.23 -10.88
CA ALA A 133 5.57 6.12 -11.24
C ALA A 133 4.29 5.29 -11.45
N GLY A 134 3.13 5.90 -11.19
CA GLY A 134 1.85 5.23 -11.30
C GLY A 134 0.67 6.18 -11.44
N THR A 135 -0.48 5.59 -11.73
CA THR A 135 -1.79 6.25 -11.78
C THR A 135 -2.73 5.57 -10.80
N THR A 136 -3.80 6.26 -10.43
CA THR A 136 -4.85 5.77 -9.54
C THR A 136 -6.21 5.80 -10.21
#